data_AF-K9TQK7-F1
#
_entry.id   AF-K9TQK7-F1
#
_cell.length_a   1.000
_cell.length_b   1.000
_cell.length_c   1.000
_cell.angle_alpha   90.00
_cell.angle_beta   90.00
_cell.angle_gamma   90.00
#
_symmetry.space_group_name_H-M   'P 1'
#
loop_
_entity.id
_entity.type
_entity.pdbx_description
1 polymer ?
#
loop_
_entity_poly.entity_id
_entity_poly.type
_entity_poly.pdbx_seq_one_letter_code
_entity_poly.pdbx_strand_id
1 'polypeptide(L)' 'MLPRYRTSPKQFVKMVYSKVQVNGKLELVPMELYSDGSLKRSA' A
#
# COMPACT_ATOMS: atom_id res chain seq x y z
N MET A 1 -12.41 -6.91 -30.73
CA MET A 1 -11.09 -7.11 -30.10
C MET A 1 -10.97 -6.10 -28.97
N LEU A 2 -11.16 -6.51 -27.71
CA LEU A 2 -11.06 -5.58 -26.56
C LEU A 2 -9.58 -5.24 -26.33
N PRO A 3 -9.21 -3.96 -26.12
CA PRO A 3 -7.84 -3.63 -25.80
C PRO A 3 -7.52 -4.29 -24.47
N ARG A 4 -6.50 -5.16 -24.46
CA ARG A 4 -5.92 -5.71 -23.24
C ARG A 4 -5.47 -4.51 -22.41
N TYR A 5 -6.21 -4.17 -21.36
CA TYR A 5 -5.78 -3.20 -20.36
C TYR A 5 -4.45 -3.69 -19.81
N ARG A 6 -3.35 -3.11 -20.31
CA ARG A 6 -2.02 -3.35 -19.79
C ARG A 6 -1.98 -2.69 -18.43
N THR A 7 -2.26 -3.44 -17.38
CA THR A 7 -2.06 -2.97 -16.01
C THR A 7 -0.58 -2.65 -15.85
N SER A 8 -0.26 -1.36 -15.76
CA SER A 8 1.11 -0.92 -15.44
C SER A 8 1.55 -1.62 -14.16
N PRO A 9 2.79 -2.15 -14.11
CA PRO A 9 3.29 -2.75 -12.89
C PRO A 9 3.27 -1.70 -11.77
N LYS A 10 2.65 -2.05 -10.64
CA LYS A 10 2.63 -1.19 -9.46
C LYS A 10 4.05 -1.08 -8.93
N GLN A 11 4.65 0.09 -9.04
CA GLN A 11 6.03 0.31 -8.60
C GLN A 11 6.03 0.72 -7.13
N PHE A 12 6.92 0.13 -6.33
CA PHE A 12 7.16 0.60 -4.96
C PHE A 12 7.69 2.04 -4.99
N VAL A 13 7.12 2.89 -4.13
CA VAL A 13 7.48 4.31 -4.03
C VAL A 13 8.26 4.57 -2.75
N LYS A 14 7.69 4.23 -1.59
CA LYS A 14 8.30 4.47 -0.27
C LYS A 14 7.62 3.68 0.84
N MET A 15 8.29 3.58 1.99
CA MET A 15 7.67 3.17 3.24
C MET A 15 6.90 4.33 3.87
N VAL A 16 5.70 4.04 4.38
CA VAL A 16 4.86 4.94 5.18
C VAL A 16 4.38 4.22 6.43
N TYR A 17 3.78 4.96 7.37
CA TYR A 17 3.19 4.37 8.58
C TYR A 17 1.69 4.63 8.61
N SER A 18 0.91 3.59 8.87
CA SER A 18 -0.52 3.72 9.15
C SER A 18 -0.74 3.73 10.66
N LYS A 19 -1.55 4.68 11.13
CA LYS A 19 -2.02 4.72 12.52
C LYS A 19 -3.24 3.81 12.64
N VAL A 20 -3.11 2.75 13.42
CA VAL A 20 -4.21 1.82 13.70
C VAL A 20 -4.44 1.73 15.20
N GLN A 21 -5.68 1.51 15.61
CA GLN A 21 -6.01 1.27 17.01
C GLN A 21 -6.19 -0.24 17.21
N VAL A 22 -5.34 -0.84 18.04
CA VAL A 22 -5.37 -2.26 18.40
C VAL A 22 -5.56 -2.36 19.91
N ASN A 23 -6.65 -2.99 20.34
CA ASN A 23 -6.98 -3.15 21.76
C ASN A 23 -6.94 -1.82 22.56
N GLY A 24 -7.42 -0.74 21.95
CA GLY A 24 -7.42 0.60 22.56
C GLY A 24 -6.09 1.36 22.48
N LYS A 25 -4.99 0.70 22.08
CA LYS A 25 -3.67 1.31 21.90
C LYS A 25 -3.48 1.80 20.47
N LEU A 26 -2.91 3.00 20.31
CA LEU A 26 -2.53 3.52 19.00
C LEU A 26 -1.16 2.94 18.60
N GLU A 27 -1.11 2.27 17.47
CA GLU A 27 0.08 1.62 16.92
C GLU A 27 0.38 2.17 15.52
N LEU A 28 1.67 2.24 15.19
CA LEU A 28 2.16 2.59 13.87
C LEU A 28 2.58 1.32 13.14
N VAL A 29 1.88 1.01 12.05
CA VAL A 29 2.15 -0.17 11.22
C VAL A 29 2.87 0.27 9.94
N PRO A 30 4.05 -0.28 9.63
CA PRO A 30 4.76 0.03 8.40
C PRO A 30 4.00 -0.53 7.17
N MET A 31 3.90 0.30 6.14
CA MET A 31 3.20 0.00 4.90
C MET A 31 4.06 0.42 3.71
N GLU A 32 4.03 -0.37 2.66
CA GLU A 32 4.59 -0.05 1.36
C GLU A 32 3.58 0.75 0.54
N LEU A 33 3.95 1.94 0.09
CA LEU A 33 3.18 2.75 -0.85
C LEU A 33 3.61 2.45 -2.28
N TYR A 34 2.63 2.19 -3.14
CA TYR A 34 2.83 1.94 -4.55
C TYR A 34 2.38 3.12 -5.42
N SER A 35 2.87 3.16 -6.65
CA SER A 35 2.67 4.27 -7.61
C SER A 35 1.21 4.51 -8.00
N ASP A 36 0.34 3.53 -7.80
CA ASP A 36 -1.11 3.63 -8.01
C ASP A 36 -1.86 4.11 -6.76
N GLY A 37 -1.13 4.48 -5.70
CA GLY A 37 -1.69 4.88 -4.42
C GLY A 37 -2.09 3.71 -3.51
N SER A 38 -1.92 2.46 -3.94
CA SER A 38 -2.23 1.32 -3.10
C SER A 38 -1.21 1.16 -1.97
N LEU A 39 -1.70 0.73 -0.82
CA LEU A 39 -0.89 0.42 0.37
C LEU A 39 -0.89 -1.09 0.60
N LYS A 40 0.29 -1.67 0.81
CA LYS A 40 0.42 -3.06 1.29
C LYS A 40 1.14 -3.08 2.61
N ARG A 41 0.80 -4.03 3.48
CA ARG A 41 1.61 -4.28 4.68
C ARG A 41 2.99 -4.73 4.24
N SER A 42 4.02 -4.11 4.82
CA SER A 42 5.36 -4.70 4.76
C SER A 42 5.28 -6.05 5.46
N ALA A 43 5.66 -7.13 4.75
CA ALA A 43 5.71 -8.48 5.31
C ALA A 43 6.76 -8.59 6.43
#